data_AF-A0A0P7BG00-F1
#
_entry.id   AF-A0A0P7BG00-F1
#
_cell.length_a   1.000
_cell.length_b   1.000
_cell.length_c   1.000
_cell.angle_alpha   90.00
_cell.angle_beta   90.00
_cell.angle_gamma   90.00
#
_symmetry.space_group_name_H-M   'P 1'
#
loop_
_entity.id
_entity.type
_entity.pdbx_description
1 polymer ?
#
loop_
_entity_poly.entity_id
_entity_poly.type
_entity_poly.pdbx_seq_one_letter_code
_entity_poly.pdbx_strand_id
1 'polypeptide(L)'
;MSKKNRKNSKPETKVDAVIDESPKAKVVSTDSAAASELAFGKSNYRFMLIGIAVIIIGFFIMTQDKEEFGFGFMGITLGPIVVFLGFMIELYAILKKKA
;
A
#
# COMPACT_ATOMS: atom_id res chain seq x y z
N MET A 1 -74.37 -0.82 22.72
CA MET A 1 -74.46 0.53 22.11
C MET A 1 -73.06 1.13 22.17
N SER A 2 -72.11 0.85 21.27
CA SER A 2 -71.92 1.18 19.84
C SER A 2 -71.36 2.60 19.58
N LYS A 3 -70.04 2.66 19.28
CA LYS A 3 -69.29 3.64 18.45
C LYS A 3 -69.05 5.03 19.12
N LYS A 4 -67.92 5.72 18.95
CA LYS A 4 -67.30 6.09 17.66
C LYS A 4 -65.93 6.81 17.85
N ASN A 5 -65.07 6.53 16.88
CA ASN A 5 -63.78 7.09 16.49
C ASN A 5 -63.84 8.56 16.01
N ARG A 6 -62.74 9.37 16.14
CA ARG A 6 -62.31 10.54 15.30
C ARG A 6 -61.14 11.28 16.00
N LYS A 7 -59.88 11.09 15.59
CA LYS A 7 -59.07 11.83 14.58
C LYS A 7 -58.74 13.32 14.91
N ASN A 8 -57.44 13.57 15.12
CA ASN A 8 -56.59 14.72 14.74
C ASN A 8 -57.18 16.14 14.60
N SER A 9 -56.56 17.11 15.31
CA SER A 9 -56.12 18.39 14.74
C SER A 9 -55.03 19.07 15.61
N LYS A 10 -53.76 18.97 15.19
CA LYS A 10 -52.69 19.95 15.44
C LYS A 10 -52.90 21.11 14.42
N PRO A 11 -52.46 22.39 14.57
CA PRO A 11 -51.20 22.90 15.15
C PRO A 11 -51.30 24.25 15.89
N GLU A 12 -50.14 24.81 16.29
CA GLU A 12 -49.76 26.22 16.57
C GLU A 12 -48.69 26.18 17.70
N THR A 13 -47.40 25.95 17.39
CA THR A 13 -46.38 26.94 17.00
C THR A 13 -46.17 28.01 18.07
N LYS A 14 -45.19 27.78 18.96
CA LYS A 14 -44.35 28.85 19.50
C LYS A 14 -42.90 28.49 19.22
N VAL A 15 -42.30 29.34 18.39
CA VAL A 15 -40.88 29.42 18.06
C VAL A 15 -40.31 30.44 19.03
N ASP A 16 -39.39 30.02 19.90
CA ASP A 16 -38.42 30.85 20.62
C ASP A 16 -37.26 29.89 20.97
N ALA A 17 -36.31 29.69 20.06
CA ALA A 17 -35.03 30.42 20.05
C ALA A 17 -34.18 30.19 21.31
N VAL A 18 -33.49 29.05 21.39
CA VAL A 18 -32.12 28.99 21.92
C VAL A 18 -31.31 28.00 21.07
N ILE A 19 -30.28 28.55 20.44
CA ILE A 19 -29.19 27.88 19.75
C ILE A 19 -28.32 27.23 20.83
N ASP A 20 -28.07 25.93 20.77
CA ASP A 20 -26.71 25.38 20.72
C ASP A 20 -26.73 23.85 20.58
N GLU A 21 -25.78 23.34 19.81
CA GLU A 21 -25.38 21.93 19.66
C GLU A 21 -26.29 20.96 18.87
N SER A 22 -26.28 21.12 17.54
CA SER A 22 -26.10 19.96 16.65
C SER A 22 -24.62 19.92 16.25
N PRO A 23 -23.90 18.78 16.24
CA PRO A 23 -24.41 17.46 15.83
C PRO A 23 -23.87 16.28 16.68
N LYS A 24 -24.74 15.33 17.06
CA LYS A 24 -24.29 13.95 17.32
C LYS A 24 -23.94 13.27 15.99
N ALA A 25 -22.91 13.77 15.33
CA ALA A 25 -22.12 12.95 14.43
C ALA A 25 -21.48 11.88 15.31
N LYS A 26 -21.92 10.64 15.15
CA LYS A 26 -21.17 9.47 15.56
C LYS A 26 -19.78 9.67 14.97
N VAL A 27 -18.82 10.08 15.80
CA VAL A 27 -17.39 9.99 15.51
C VAL A 27 -17.15 8.49 15.38
N VAL A 28 -17.45 7.97 14.19
CA VAL A 28 -16.77 6.80 13.68
C VAL A 28 -15.34 7.29 13.65
N SER A 29 -14.63 6.93 14.71
CA SER A 29 -13.19 6.89 14.73
C SER A 29 -12.78 6.51 13.33
N THR A 30 -12.10 7.44 12.66
CA THR A 30 -11.25 7.04 11.56
C THR A 30 -10.26 6.08 12.23
N ASP A 31 -10.61 4.80 12.31
CA ASP A 31 -9.66 3.72 12.45
C ASP A 31 -8.88 3.76 11.14
N SER A 32 -7.97 4.73 11.07
CA SER A 32 -6.79 4.70 10.23
C SER A 32 -5.89 3.61 10.80
N ALA A 33 -6.38 2.39 10.69
CA ALA A 33 -5.60 1.19 10.73
C ALA A 33 -6.08 0.41 9.52
N ALA A 34 -5.85 0.98 8.34
CA ALA A 34 -5.36 0.15 7.24
C ALA A 34 -4.10 -0.53 7.80
N ALA A 35 -4.30 -1.62 8.55
CA ALA A 35 -3.25 -2.53 8.93
C ALA A 35 -2.57 -2.82 7.61
N SER A 36 -1.33 -2.34 7.51
CA SER A 36 -0.59 -2.35 6.28
C SER A 36 -0.50 -3.80 5.83
N GLU A 37 -1.43 -4.22 4.96
CA GLU A 37 -1.34 -5.45 4.19
C GLU A 37 -0.25 -5.21 3.17
N LEU A 38 0.96 -5.04 3.67
CA LEU A 38 2.15 -5.11 2.86
C LEU A 38 2.09 -6.48 2.22
N ALA A 39 2.13 -6.51 0.89
CA ALA A 39 2.17 -7.73 0.11
C ALA A 39 3.30 -8.69 0.56
N PHE A 40 4.27 -8.17 1.31
CA PHE A 40 5.42 -8.88 1.84
C PHE A 40 5.65 -8.57 3.33
N GLY A 41 6.03 -9.60 4.09
CA GLY A 41 6.45 -9.42 5.48
C GLY A 41 7.77 -8.63 5.59
N LYS A 42 8.02 -7.99 6.75
CA LYS A 42 9.23 -7.17 7.01
C LYS A 42 10.55 -7.86 6.67
N SER A 43 10.64 -9.18 6.88
CA SER A 43 11.84 -9.94 6.56
C SER A 43 12.07 -10.07 5.04
N ASN A 44 11.00 -10.25 4.27
CA ASN A 44 11.06 -10.38 2.82
C ASN A 44 11.42 -9.07 2.13
N TYR A 45 10.93 -7.96 2.68
CA TYR A 45 11.28 -6.63 2.21
C TYR A 45 12.79 -6.36 2.27
N ARG A 46 13.50 -6.92 3.27
CA ARG A 46 14.97 -6.82 3.33
C ARG A 46 15.64 -7.59 2.19
N PHE A 47 15.15 -8.79 1.86
CA PHE A 47 15.68 -9.57 0.74
C PHE A 47 15.42 -8.89 -0.62
N MET A 48 14.27 -8.26 -0.79
CA MET A 48 13.95 -7.43 -1.97
C MET A 48 14.94 -6.26 -2.10
N LEU A 49 15.16 -5.50 -1.02
CA LEU A 49 16.16 -4.42 -1.02
C LEU A 49 17.57 -4.90 -1.38
N ILE A 50 17.95 -6.08 -0.88
CA ILE A 50 19.24 -6.69 -1.21
C ILE A 50 19.30 -7.09 -2.69
N GLY A 51 18.27 -7.72 -3.23
CA GLY A 51 18.24 -8.12 -4.64
C GLY A 51 18.27 -6.92 -5.59
N ILE A 52 17.54 -5.84 -5.28
CA ILE A 52 17.62 -4.56 -6.01
C ILE A 52 19.06 -4.01 -5.97
N ALA A 53 19.71 -4.01 -4.80
CA ALA A 53 21.10 -3.57 -4.68
C ALA A 53 22.04 -4.41 -5.57
N VAL A 54 21.85 -5.72 -5.62
CA VAL A 54 22.62 -6.62 -6.50
C VAL A 54 22.38 -6.31 -7.97
N ILE A 55 21.13 -6.06 -8.38
CA ILE A 55 20.79 -5.69 -9.76
C ILE A 55 21.49 -4.38 -10.15
N ILE A 56 21.45 -3.37 -9.28
CA ILE A 56 22.13 -2.08 -9.50
C ILE A 56 23.64 -2.31 -9.64
N ILE A 57 24.24 -3.14 -8.79
CA ILE A 57 25.66 -3.50 -8.88
C ILE A 57 25.96 -4.21 -10.22
N GLY A 58 25.10 -5.12 -10.67
CA GLY A 58 25.27 -5.80 -11.95
C GLY A 58 25.25 -4.85 -13.15
N PHE A 59 24.32 -3.89 -13.16
CA PHE A 59 24.32 -2.82 -14.17
C PHE A 59 25.53 -1.91 -14.03
N PHE A 60 25.97 -1.58 -12.82
CA PHE A 60 27.16 -0.78 -12.59
C PHE A 60 28.43 -1.48 -13.12
N ILE A 61 28.54 -2.80 -12.97
CA ILE A 61 29.66 -3.56 -13.55
C ILE A 61 29.69 -3.44 -15.07
N MET A 62 28.53 -3.42 -15.74
CA MET A 62 28.47 -3.19 -17.19
C MET A 62 28.99 -1.79 -17.57
N THR A 63 28.69 -0.77 -16.78
CA THR A 63 29.12 0.61 -17.07
C THR A 63 30.59 0.86 -16.74
N GLN A 64 31.20 0.04 -15.88
CA GLN A 64 32.63 0.09 -15.56
C GLN A 64 33.52 -0.63 -16.58
N ASP A 65 32.93 -1.32 -17.55
CA ASP A 65 33.69 -1.98 -18.60
C ASP A 65 34.48 -0.96 -19.42
N LYS A 66 35.77 -1.24 -19.66
CA LYS A 66 36.71 -0.31 -20.29
C LYS A 66 36.74 -0.43 -21.81
N GLU A 67 36.11 -1.45 -22.36
CA GLU A 67 35.99 -1.65 -23.80
C GLU A 67 35.03 -0.65 -24.43
N GLU A 68 35.31 -0.24 -25.67
CA GLU A 68 34.46 0.70 -26.40
C GLU A 68 33.05 0.09 -26.53
N PHE A 69 32.03 0.86 -26.13
CA PHE A 69 30.62 0.44 -26.03
C PHE A 69 30.29 -0.66 -24.99
N GLY A 70 31.21 -1.01 -24.09
CA GLY A 70 30.96 -2.03 -23.07
C GLY A 70 30.85 -3.45 -23.64
N PHE A 71 31.45 -3.69 -24.82
CA PHE A 71 31.53 -5.01 -25.43
C PHE A 71 32.59 -5.93 -24.82
N GLY A 72 33.16 -5.53 -23.69
CA GLY A 72 34.09 -6.37 -22.97
C GLY A 72 33.41 -7.55 -22.30
N PHE A 73 34.24 -8.48 -21.84
CA PHE A 73 33.77 -9.65 -21.11
C PHE A 73 33.01 -9.28 -19.82
N MET A 74 33.31 -8.12 -19.23
CA MET A 74 32.64 -7.65 -18.02
C MET A 74 31.23 -7.16 -18.31
N GLY A 75 31.01 -6.51 -19.45
CA GLY A 75 29.72 -5.95 -19.87
C GLY A 75 28.78 -6.98 -20.50
N ILE A 76 29.26 -7.85 -21.41
CA ILE A 76 28.39 -8.81 -22.11
C ILE A 76 28.12 -10.07 -21.28
N THR A 77 29.09 -10.51 -20.49
CA THR A 77 29.01 -11.79 -19.77
C THR A 77 28.80 -11.57 -18.28
N LEU A 78 29.73 -10.89 -17.60
CA LEU A 78 29.67 -10.78 -16.14
C LEU A 78 28.46 -9.96 -15.68
N GLY A 79 28.21 -8.81 -16.29
CA GLY A 79 27.07 -7.94 -15.98
C GLY A 79 25.73 -8.68 -16.06
N PRO A 80 25.38 -9.29 -17.21
CA PRO A 80 24.09 -9.96 -17.37
C PRO A 80 23.93 -11.15 -16.42
N ILE A 81 25.01 -11.89 -16.14
CA ILE A 81 24.98 -12.99 -15.16
C ILE A 81 24.68 -12.46 -13.76
N VAL A 82 25.33 -11.37 -13.33
CA VAL A 82 25.10 -10.77 -12.01
C VAL A 82 23.68 -10.22 -11.89
N VAL A 83 23.20 -9.51 -12.92
CA VAL A 83 21.82 -9.00 -12.97
C VAL A 83 20.82 -10.16 -12.91
N PHE A 84 21.06 -11.23 -13.66
CA PHE A 84 20.21 -12.42 -13.66
C PHE A 84 20.14 -13.07 -12.28
N LEU A 85 21.27 -13.22 -11.59
CA LEU A 85 21.31 -13.73 -10.23
C LEU A 85 20.58 -12.80 -9.26
N GLY A 86 20.71 -11.48 -9.42
CA GLY A 86 19.93 -10.48 -8.68
C GLY A 86 18.43 -10.68 -8.86
N PHE A 87 17.97 -10.87 -10.10
CA PHE A 87 16.57 -11.20 -10.39
C PHE A 87 16.14 -12.53 -9.76
N MET A 88 16.98 -13.57 -9.74
CA MET A 88 16.64 -14.82 -9.06
C MET A 88 16.41 -14.63 -7.56
N ILE A 89 17.23 -13.79 -6.91
CA ILE A 89 17.05 -13.41 -5.51
C ILE A 89 15.72 -12.65 -5.32
N GLU A 90 15.42 -11.71 -6.22
CA GLU A 90 14.18 -10.93 -6.21
C GLU A 90 12.94 -11.83 -6.32
N LEU A 91 12.96 -12.74 -7.30
CA LEU A 91 11.90 -13.72 -7.51
C LEU A 91 11.71 -14.61 -6.29
N TYR A 92 12.81 -15.10 -5.70
CA TYR A 92 12.74 -15.88 -4.48
C TYR A 92 12.20 -15.06 -3.30
N ALA A 93 12.61 -13.81 -3.14
CA ALA A 93 12.15 -12.92 -2.07
C ALA A 93 10.65 -12.63 -2.17
N ILE A 94 10.12 -12.46 -3.39
CA ILE A 94 8.69 -12.25 -3.64
C ILE A 94 7.90 -13.55 -3.42
N LEU A 95 8.38 -14.67 -3.97
CA LEU A 95 7.67 -15.95 -3.90
C LEU A 95 7.71 -16.58 -2.51
N LYS A 96 8.76 -16.32 -1.71
CA LYS A 96 8.89 -16.83 -0.35
C LYS A 96 7.91 -16.14 0.59
N LYS A 97 6.61 -16.36 0.43
CA LYS A 97 5.67 -16.05 1.49
C LYS A 97 6.02 -16.92 2.69
N LYS A 98 6.56 -16.31 3.76
CA LYS A 98 6.57 -16.99 5.05
C LYS A 98 5.09 -17.16 5.43
N ALA A 99 4.59 -18.39 5.33
CA ALA A 99 3.27 -18.75 5.84
C ALA A 99 3.18 -18.40 7.33
#